data_AF-A0A6A6XCH5-F1
#
_entry.id   AF-A0A6A6XCH5-F1
#
_cell.length_a   1.000
_cell.length_b   1.000
_cell.length_c   1.000
_cell.angle_alpha   90.00
_cell.angle_beta   90.00
_cell.angle_gamma   90.00
#
_symmetry.space_group_name_H-M   'P 1'
#
loop_
_entity.id
_entity.type
_entity.pdbx_description
1 polymer ?
#
loop_
_entity_poly.entity_id
_entity_poly.type
_entity_poly.pdbx_seq_one_letter_code
_entity_poly.pdbx_strand_id
1 'polypeptide(L)'
;MEKAFKYFKSTPSQPSAGSARLTSTPRDVYECGPNVVYDSSKDVTRRISFDTRTIMIYGYPSRGSVIILEDSSPTDLDFLALDRTNPPMFRHEDPEQEDAFCGRLLLLGAKWWDSMARYCLLNGEDVNTVELDDSDEPEPTKRERHWVSVAWPSAGGLVVSEFDTNMWGVEIEKDLVPEDVARLRLCTSMDEKAQMLRNRFRGKAWESIEDYRGNAFINCWGRKETCEVGE
;
A
#
# COMPACT_ATOMS: atom_id res chain seq x y z
N MET A 1 32.55 -24.00 -26.37
CA MET A 1 31.52 -24.55 -25.46
C MET A 1 32.07 -25.78 -24.77
N GLU A 2 32.90 -25.60 -23.75
CA GLU A 2 33.41 -26.72 -22.94
C GLU A 2 34.08 -26.14 -21.70
N LYS A 3 33.33 -26.04 -20.59
CA LYS A 3 33.78 -25.95 -19.19
C LYS A 3 32.60 -25.50 -18.30
N ALA A 4 31.64 -26.40 -18.06
CA ALA A 4 30.63 -26.21 -17.01
C ALA A 4 29.99 -27.51 -16.47
N PHE A 5 30.52 -28.70 -16.81
CA PHE A 5 29.89 -29.99 -16.43
C PHE A 5 30.80 -30.89 -15.58
N LYS A 6 31.47 -30.33 -14.56
CA LYS A 6 32.33 -31.10 -13.64
C LYS A 6 31.90 -31.11 -12.17
N TYR A 7 30.65 -30.77 -11.87
CA TYR A 7 30.16 -30.78 -10.47
C TYR A 7 29.08 -31.81 -10.12
N PHE A 8 28.67 -32.68 -11.06
CA PHE A 8 27.76 -33.78 -10.74
C PHE A 8 28.42 -35.13 -10.94
N LYS A 9 29.09 -35.62 -9.89
CA LYS A 9 29.26 -37.05 -9.59
C LYS A 9 29.83 -37.21 -8.18
N SER A 10 28.98 -37.66 -7.25
CA SER A 10 29.19 -38.86 -6.41
C SER A 10 28.23 -38.81 -5.23
N THR A 11 27.17 -39.61 -5.30
CA THR A 11 26.26 -39.86 -4.18
C THR A 11 26.96 -40.79 -3.18
N PRO A 12 27.11 -40.44 -1.89
CA PRO A 12 27.57 -41.40 -0.90
C PRO A 12 26.46 -42.41 -0.59
N SER A 13 26.86 -43.68 -0.49
CA SER A 13 26.05 -44.85 -0.12
C SER A 13 25.22 -44.62 1.15
N GLN A 14 23.92 -44.96 1.09
CA GLN A 14 23.03 -45.02 2.25
C GLN A 14 23.53 -46.07 3.26
N PRO A 15 23.59 -45.75 4.57
CA PRO A 15 23.71 -46.76 5.60
C PRO A 15 22.37 -47.47 5.85
N SER A 16 22.49 -48.75 6.20
CA SER A 16 21.43 -49.74 6.47
C SER A 16 20.42 -49.31 7.54
N ALA A 17 19.16 -49.71 7.36
CA ALA A 17 18.03 -49.47 8.26
C ALA A 17 18.23 -50.19 9.62
N GLY A 18 18.84 -49.49 10.58
CA GLY A 18 18.88 -49.86 11.99
C GLY A 18 17.72 -49.24 12.75
N SER A 19 16.91 -50.09 13.39
CA SER A 19 15.80 -49.73 14.28
C SER A 19 16.28 -48.81 15.42
N ALA A 20 15.88 -47.54 15.39
CA ALA A 20 16.02 -46.60 16.50
C ALA A 20 14.63 -46.15 16.93
N ARG A 21 14.22 -46.57 18.14
CA ARG A 21 12.99 -46.14 18.80
C ARG A 21 13.03 -44.61 18.97
N LEU A 22 12.09 -43.91 18.35
CA LEU A 22 11.83 -42.49 18.61
C LEU A 22 11.19 -42.37 20.00
N THR A 23 11.99 -42.11 21.03
CA THR A 23 11.49 -41.49 22.25
C THR A 23 11.32 -40.01 21.96
N SER A 24 10.14 -39.59 21.49
CA SER A 24 9.82 -38.17 21.36
C SER A 24 9.69 -37.58 22.76
N THR A 25 10.65 -36.76 23.16
CA THR A 25 10.42 -35.78 24.23
C THR A 25 9.31 -34.83 23.76
N PRO A 26 8.38 -34.40 24.66
CA PRO A 26 7.39 -33.40 24.29
C PRO A 26 8.13 -32.17 23.78
N ARG A 27 7.80 -31.71 22.57
CA ARG A 27 8.30 -30.43 22.09
C ARG A 27 7.69 -29.37 23.00
N ASP A 28 8.54 -28.55 23.62
CA ASP A 28 8.08 -27.31 24.21
C ASP A 28 7.32 -26.55 23.13
N VAL A 29 6.02 -26.43 23.35
CA VAL A 29 5.19 -25.50 22.59
C VAL A 29 5.67 -24.13 23.04
N TYR A 30 6.45 -23.48 22.18
CA TYR A 30 6.70 -22.06 22.35
C TYR A 30 5.34 -21.37 22.20
N GLU A 31 4.69 -21.10 23.33
CA GLU A 31 3.63 -20.10 23.38
C GLU A 31 4.28 -18.80 22.93
N CYS A 32 3.94 -18.36 21.72
CA CYS A 32 4.28 -17.01 21.27
C CYS A 32 3.80 -16.05 22.37
N GLY A 33 4.73 -15.19 22.83
CA GLY A 33 4.48 -14.24 23.90
C GLY A 33 3.26 -13.35 23.62
N PRO A 34 2.79 -12.59 24.63
CA PRO A 34 1.50 -11.90 24.58
C PRO A 34 1.40 -11.07 23.30
N ASN A 35 0.26 -11.21 22.60
CA ASN A 35 -0.13 -10.39 21.47
C ASN A 35 0.24 -8.94 21.77
N VAL A 36 1.18 -8.38 21.01
CA VAL A 36 1.53 -6.97 21.13
C VAL A 36 0.28 -6.22 20.68
N VAL A 37 -0.47 -5.69 21.65
CA VAL A 37 -1.55 -4.73 21.40
C VAL A 37 -0.94 -3.64 20.53
N TYR A 38 -1.44 -3.52 19.30
CA TYR A 38 -0.97 -2.56 18.32
C TYR A 38 -0.99 -1.16 18.93
N ASP A 39 0.20 -0.57 19.09
CA ASP A 39 0.38 0.75 19.72
C ASP A 39 0.42 1.82 18.64
N SER A 40 -0.75 2.40 18.35
CA SER A 40 -0.93 3.46 17.35
C SER A 40 -0.05 4.69 17.61
N SER A 41 0.39 4.92 18.86
CA SER A 41 1.26 6.04 19.21
C SER A 41 2.70 5.87 18.70
N LYS A 42 3.11 4.64 18.34
CA LYS A 42 4.44 4.36 17.76
C LYS A 42 4.48 4.43 16.24
N ASP A 43 3.33 4.42 15.57
CA ASP A 43 3.26 4.37 14.10
C ASP A 43 3.12 5.75 13.44
N VAL A 44 3.43 6.83 14.17
CA VAL A 44 3.41 8.22 13.69
C VAL A 44 4.74 8.68 13.08
N THR A 45 5.66 7.76 12.77
CA THR A 45 7.00 8.14 12.27
C THR A 45 7.43 7.43 11.01
N ARG A 46 6.79 6.32 10.61
CA ARG A 46 7.24 5.48 9.49
C ARG A 46 6.92 6.12 8.16
N ARG A 47 7.90 6.39 7.31
CA ARG A 47 7.65 6.94 5.96
C ARG A 47 7.27 5.88 4.94
N ILE A 48 7.94 4.73 4.99
CA ILE A 48 7.79 3.69 3.98
C ILE A 48 7.81 2.32 4.65
N SER A 49 6.98 1.41 4.14
CA SER A 49 6.96 0.00 4.52
C SER A 49 7.12 -0.85 3.27
N PHE A 50 8.03 -1.82 3.35
CA PHE A 50 8.24 -2.81 2.31
C PHE A 50 7.62 -4.12 2.76
N ASP A 51 6.58 -4.56 2.07
CA ASP A 51 6.05 -5.90 2.19
C ASP A 51 6.47 -6.75 0.97
N THR A 52 6.34 -8.06 1.10
CA THR A 52 6.59 -9.05 0.04
C THR A 52 5.82 -8.72 -1.24
N ARG A 53 4.59 -8.20 -1.10
CA ARG A 53 3.72 -7.94 -2.26
C ARG A 53 3.61 -6.46 -2.59
N THR A 54 3.71 -5.57 -1.62
CA THR A 54 3.34 -4.15 -1.78
C THR A 54 4.39 -3.22 -1.17
N ILE A 55 4.44 -2.00 -1.67
CA ILE A 55 5.24 -0.91 -1.07
C ILE A 55 4.24 0.15 -0.64
N MET A 56 4.25 0.48 0.64
CA MET A 56 3.37 1.48 1.22
C MET A 56 4.15 2.72 1.62
N ILE A 57 3.62 3.90 1.32
CA ILE A 57 4.20 5.19 1.72
C ILE A 57 3.18 5.93 2.57
N TYR A 58 3.62 6.41 3.72
CA TYR A 58 2.79 7.10 4.70
C TYR A 58 3.16 8.57 4.76
N GLY A 59 2.18 9.43 5.01
CA GLY A 59 2.33 10.84 5.34
C GLY A 59 1.52 11.18 6.59
N TYR A 60 2.06 12.04 7.43
CA TYR A 60 1.46 12.40 8.73
C TYR A 60 1.14 13.89 8.77
N PRO A 61 -0.02 14.29 8.23
CA PRO A 61 -0.38 15.69 8.18
C PRO A 61 -0.49 16.30 9.59
N SER A 62 -0.09 17.56 9.73
CA SER A 62 -0.15 18.32 10.98
C SER A 62 -1.56 18.45 11.55
N ARG A 63 -2.57 18.27 10.69
CA ARG A 63 -4.01 18.30 10.98
C ARG A 63 -4.51 17.06 11.73
N GLY A 64 -3.60 16.17 12.17
CA GLY A 64 -3.94 14.83 12.64
C GLY A 64 -4.24 13.90 11.46
N SER A 65 -4.39 12.59 11.71
CA SER A 65 -4.68 11.50 10.74
C SER A 65 -3.47 10.95 9.95
N VAL A 66 -3.71 10.07 8.96
CA VAL A 66 -2.66 9.44 8.14
C VAL A 66 -3.04 9.38 6.66
N ILE A 67 -2.11 9.75 5.78
CA ILE A 67 -2.25 9.61 4.32
C ILE A 67 -1.42 8.42 3.88
N ILE A 68 -2.03 7.50 3.13
CA ILE A 68 -1.41 6.23 2.74
C ILE A 68 -1.49 6.06 1.23
N LEU A 69 -0.33 5.95 0.59
CA LEU A 69 -0.20 5.49 -0.79
C LEU A 69 0.12 3.99 -0.77
N GLU A 70 -0.83 3.21 -1.25
CA GLU A 70 -0.70 1.76 -1.40
C GLU A 70 -0.07 1.42 -2.76
N ASP A 71 0.67 0.30 -2.84
CA ASP A 71 1.23 -0.23 -4.09
C ASP A 71 2.10 0.73 -4.92
N SER A 72 2.94 1.53 -4.24
CA SER A 72 3.77 2.52 -4.91
C SER A 72 4.71 1.89 -5.96
N SER A 73 4.80 2.51 -7.13
CA SER A 73 5.73 2.12 -8.19
C SER A 73 7.02 2.94 -8.13
N PRO A 74 8.07 2.56 -8.88
CA PRO A 74 9.28 3.36 -8.95
C PRO A 74 9.04 4.80 -9.47
N THR A 75 8.07 5.00 -10.36
CA THR A 75 7.70 6.34 -10.83
C THR A 75 7.08 7.21 -9.73
N ASP A 76 6.40 6.58 -8.78
CA ASP A 76 5.79 7.28 -7.65
C ASP A 76 6.86 7.79 -6.68
N LEU A 77 7.90 6.97 -6.42
CA LEU A 77 9.07 7.38 -5.65
C LEU A 77 9.79 8.55 -6.32
N ASP A 78 10.01 8.47 -7.64
CA ASP A 78 10.64 9.55 -8.42
C ASP A 78 9.82 10.85 -8.34
N PHE A 79 8.49 10.77 -8.42
CA PHE A 79 7.60 11.93 -8.26
C PHE A 79 7.64 12.54 -6.85
N LEU A 80 7.77 11.70 -5.83
CA LEU A 80 7.90 12.14 -4.44
C LEU A 80 9.30 12.64 -4.09
N ALA A 81 10.25 12.57 -5.03
CA ALA A 81 11.68 12.84 -4.84
C ALA A 81 12.31 11.97 -3.75
N LEU A 82 11.90 10.71 -3.68
CA LEU A 82 12.46 9.70 -2.77
C LEU A 82 13.52 8.88 -3.49
N ASP A 83 14.63 8.60 -2.81
CA ASP A 83 15.66 7.70 -3.34
C ASP A 83 15.10 6.27 -3.44
N ARG A 84 15.23 5.65 -4.62
CA ARG A 84 14.69 4.31 -4.90
C ARG A 84 15.42 3.18 -4.19
N THR A 85 16.67 3.42 -3.80
CA THR A 85 17.55 2.42 -3.20
C THR A 85 17.62 2.55 -1.68
N ASN A 86 17.53 3.78 -1.17
CA ASN A 86 17.62 4.11 0.23
C ASN A 86 16.68 5.29 0.57
N PRO A 87 15.35 5.08 0.47
CA PRO A 87 14.39 6.11 0.82
C PRO A 87 14.46 6.44 2.32
N PRO A 88 14.10 7.67 2.72
CA PRO A 88 13.97 8.00 4.13
C PRO A 88 12.94 7.07 4.79
N MET A 89 13.34 6.44 5.90
CA MET A 89 12.47 5.53 6.64
C MET A 89 11.55 6.26 7.62
N PHE A 90 11.85 7.52 7.93
CA PHE A 90 11.11 8.33 8.88
C PHE A 90 10.52 9.59 8.25
N ARG A 91 9.42 10.08 8.83
CA ARG A 91 8.77 11.33 8.44
C ARG A 91 9.68 12.54 8.61
N HIS A 92 9.30 13.67 8.04
CA HIS A 92 10.00 14.93 8.29
C HIS A 92 9.76 15.38 9.73
N GLU A 93 10.82 15.89 10.38
CA GLU A 93 10.72 16.49 11.72
C GLU A 93 9.96 17.81 11.66
N ASP A 94 10.19 18.58 10.60
CA ASP A 94 9.51 19.84 10.33
C ASP A 94 8.08 19.60 9.82
N PRO A 95 7.04 20.05 10.55
CA PRO A 95 5.65 19.86 10.15
C PRO A 95 5.31 20.45 8.78
N GLU A 96 5.90 21.58 8.38
CA GLU A 96 5.60 22.21 7.09
C GLU A 96 6.12 21.36 5.92
N GLN A 97 7.31 20.76 6.07
CA GLN A 97 7.86 19.81 5.10
C GLN A 97 7.03 18.53 5.02
N GLU A 98 6.54 18.04 6.16
CA GLU A 98 5.67 16.87 6.22
C GLU A 98 4.33 17.13 5.51
N ASP A 99 3.73 18.28 5.75
CA ASP A 99 2.48 18.71 5.12
C ASP A 99 2.64 18.87 3.59
N ALA A 100 3.75 19.46 3.15
CA ALA A 100 4.06 19.54 1.73
C ALA A 100 4.24 18.14 1.10
N PHE A 101 4.84 17.19 1.83
CA PHE A 101 4.97 15.80 1.40
C PHE A 101 3.60 15.10 1.32
N CYS A 102 2.75 15.29 2.33
CA CYS A 102 1.37 14.79 2.35
C CYS A 102 0.56 15.29 1.15
N GLY A 103 0.67 16.59 0.82
CA GLY A 103 0.07 17.15 -0.38
C GLY A 103 0.50 16.41 -1.65
N ARG A 104 1.80 16.11 -1.82
CA ARG A 104 2.31 15.36 -2.97
C ARG A 104 1.83 13.91 -3.01
N LEU A 105 1.65 13.25 -1.86
CA LEU A 105 1.06 11.91 -1.80
C LEU A 105 -0.37 11.89 -2.35
N LEU A 106 -1.20 12.87 -1.95
CA LEU A 106 -2.57 12.97 -2.45
C LEU A 106 -2.61 13.15 -3.97
N LEU A 107 -1.65 13.88 -4.56
CA LEU A 107 -1.52 14.01 -6.01
C LEU A 107 -1.28 12.68 -6.74
N LEU A 108 -0.78 11.66 -6.06
CA LEU A 108 -0.59 10.32 -6.62
C LEU A 108 -1.80 9.39 -6.45
N GLY A 109 -2.85 9.86 -5.76
CA GLY A 109 -4.03 9.06 -5.44
C GLY A 109 -3.98 8.40 -4.06
N ALA A 110 -3.08 8.83 -3.17
CA ALA A 110 -3.08 8.36 -1.79
C ALA A 110 -4.42 8.61 -1.10
N LYS A 111 -4.80 7.72 -0.19
CA LYS A 111 -6.02 7.82 0.60
C LYS A 111 -5.75 8.57 1.89
N TRP A 112 -6.71 9.38 2.31
CA TRP A 112 -6.64 10.13 3.56
C TRP A 112 -7.51 9.42 4.60
N TRP A 113 -6.86 8.76 5.55
CA TRP A 113 -7.50 7.97 6.60
C TRP A 113 -7.48 8.72 7.92
N ASP A 114 -8.58 8.66 8.65
CA ASP A 114 -8.73 9.32 9.95
C ASP A 114 -7.74 8.80 10.99
N SER A 115 -7.44 7.51 10.93
CA SER A 115 -6.41 6.89 11.75
C SER A 115 -5.85 5.64 11.08
N MET A 116 -4.65 5.23 11.52
CA MET A 116 -4.07 3.96 11.12
C MET A 116 -4.92 2.77 11.58
N ALA A 117 -5.63 2.90 12.71
CA ALA A 117 -6.57 1.88 13.19
C ALA A 117 -7.73 1.68 12.20
N ARG A 118 -8.31 2.76 11.68
CA ARG A 118 -9.37 2.69 10.64
C ARG A 118 -8.86 2.05 9.35
N TYR A 119 -7.65 2.38 8.93
CA TYR A 119 -7.01 1.72 7.79
C TYR A 119 -6.88 0.21 8.02
N CYS A 120 -6.30 -0.21 9.14
CA CYS A 120 -6.08 -1.63 9.44
C CYS A 120 -7.39 -2.42 9.58
N LEU A 121 -8.42 -1.80 10.16
CA LEU A 121 -9.76 -2.37 10.29
C LEU A 121 -10.38 -2.67 8.93
N LEU A 122 -10.34 -1.71 8.00
CA LEU A 122 -11.01 -1.83 6.70
C LEU A 122 -10.21 -2.61 5.64
N ASN A 123 -8.89 -2.68 5.79
CA ASN A 123 -7.98 -3.36 4.86
C ASN A 123 -7.37 -4.67 5.42
N GLY A 124 -7.81 -5.13 6.60
CA GLY A 124 -7.16 -6.20 7.34
C GLY A 124 -7.13 -7.56 6.65
N GLU A 125 -5.92 -8.06 6.38
CA GLU A 125 -5.65 -9.49 6.09
C GLU A 125 -5.44 -10.33 7.38
N ASP A 126 -5.46 -9.75 8.58
CA ASP A 126 -5.01 -10.46 9.81
C ASP A 126 -5.68 -10.02 11.14
N VAL A 127 -6.94 -9.55 11.10
CA VAL A 127 -7.71 -9.35 12.34
C VAL A 127 -8.42 -10.66 12.67
N ASN A 128 -8.02 -11.36 13.75
CA ASN A 128 -8.76 -12.49 14.30
C ASN A 128 -10.17 -12.01 14.68
N THR A 129 -11.12 -12.25 13.79
CA THR A 129 -12.41 -11.55 13.66
C THR A 129 -13.50 -12.13 14.56
N VAL A 130 -13.13 -12.63 15.74
CA VAL A 130 -14.09 -13.26 16.68
C VAL A 130 -14.61 -12.28 17.74
N GLU A 131 -14.04 -11.07 17.84
CA GLU A 131 -14.33 -10.16 18.96
C GLU A 131 -14.76 -8.73 18.58
N LEU A 132 -14.99 -8.43 17.30
CA LEU A 132 -15.54 -7.12 16.90
C LEU A 132 -17.05 -7.23 16.76
N ASP A 133 -17.78 -6.42 17.53
CA ASP A 133 -19.24 -6.31 17.49
C ASP A 133 -19.65 -5.59 16.19
N ASP A 134 -20.25 -6.33 15.26
CA ASP A 134 -20.64 -5.88 13.92
C ASP A 134 -21.63 -4.68 13.93
N SER A 135 -22.16 -4.27 15.09
CA SER A 135 -23.31 -3.36 15.16
C SER A 135 -23.01 -1.85 15.17
N ASP A 136 -21.77 -1.40 15.39
CA ASP A 136 -21.47 0.03 15.64
C ASP A 136 -20.40 0.67 14.72
N GLU A 137 -19.84 -0.04 13.74
CA GLU A 137 -18.76 0.51 12.91
C GLU A 137 -19.26 1.13 11.58
N PRO A 138 -18.82 2.36 11.24
CA PRO A 138 -19.31 3.05 10.05
C PRO A 138 -18.73 2.43 8.77
N GLU A 139 -19.63 2.14 7.82
CA GLU A 139 -19.28 1.65 6.48
C GLU A 139 -18.16 2.50 5.84
N PRO A 140 -17.23 1.87 5.09
CA PRO A 140 -16.18 2.60 4.40
C PRO A 140 -16.80 3.57 3.38
N THR A 141 -16.32 4.81 3.40
CA THR A 141 -16.78 5.84 2.47
C THR A 141 -16.37 5.47 1.04
N LYS A 142 -17.07 6.03 0.04
CA LYS A 142 -16.74 5.78 -1.37
C LYS A 142 -15.27 6.09 -1.69
N ARG A 143 -14.71 7.14 -1.10
CA ARG A 143 -13.31 7.54 -1.33
C ARG A 143 -12.31 6.57 -0.70
N GLU A 144 -12.62 6.02 0.46
CA GLU A 144 -11.79 4.99 1.10
C GLU A 144 -11.79 3.70 0.28
N ARG A 145 -12.97 3.31 -0.26
CA ARG A 145 -13.13 2.09 -1.08
C ARG A 145 -12.39 2.11 -2.41
N HIS A 146 -12.20 3.28 -3.01
CA HIS A 146 -11.64 3.35 -4.36
C HIS A 146 -10.12 3.14 -4.35
N TRP A 147 -9.67 2.19 -5.15
CA TRP A 147 -8.28 2.15 -5.60
C TRP A 147 -8.10 3.28 -6.61
N VAL A 148 -7.05 4.09 -6.42
CA VAL A 148 -6.75 5.23 -7.27
C VAL A 148 -5.31 5.18 -7.71
N SER A 149 -5.07 5.39 -9.00
CA SER A 149 -3.72 5.62 -9.52
C SER A 149 -3.71 6.84 -10.44
N VAL A 150 -2.76 7.74 -10.18
CA VAL A 150 -2.60 8.99 -10.91
C VAL A 150 -1.26 9.02 -11.63
N ALA A 151 -1.25 9.59 -12.84
CA ALA A 151 -0.03 9.93 -13.57
C ALA A 151 -0.06 11.40 -14.01
N TRP A 152 1.08 12.06 -13.90
CA TRP A 152 1.32 13.46 -14.28
C TRP A 152 2.23 13.53 -15.51
N PRO A 153 1.70 13.36 -16.73
CA PRO A 153 2.51 13.32 -17.95
C PRO A 153 3.21 14.67 -18.21
N SER A 154 4.36 14.62 -18.88
CA SER A 154 5.16 15.79 -19.22
C SER A 154 4.44 16.77 -20.16
N ALA A 155 3.46 16.29 -20.92
CA ALA A 155 2.58 17.10 -21.76
C ALA A 155 1.58 17.97 -20.97
N GLY A 156 1.49 17.80 -19.65
CA GLY A 156 0.56 18.52 -18.78
C GLY A 156 -0.74 17.75 -18.49
N GLY A 157 -1.50 18.27 -17.53
CA GLY A 157 -2.70 17.63 -16.99
C GLY A 157 -2.39 16.39 -16.14
N LEU A 158 -3.43 15.58 -15.92
CA LEU A 158 -3.32 14.32 -15.17
C LEU A 158 -4.17 13.22 -15.80
N VAL A 159 -3.76 11.97 -15.57
CA VAL A 159 -4.55 10.78 -15.90
C VAL A 159 -4.87 10.05 -14.61
N VAL A 160 -6.16 9.79 -14.38
CA VAL A 160 -6.64 9.14 -13.15
C VAL A 160 -7.41 7.87 -13.51
N SER A 161 -7.03 6.76 -12.88
CA SER A 161 -7.79 5.51 -12.91
C SER A 161 -8.37 5.25 -11.52
N GLU A 162 -9.63 4.83 -11.48
CA GLU A 162 -10.40 4.61 -10.26
C GLU A 162 -11.17 3.30 -10.42
N PHE A 163 -11.04 2.42 -9.43
CA PHE A 163 -11.74 1.14 -9.36
C PHE A 163 -12.20 0.90 -7.93
N ASP A 164 -13.26 0.12 -7.75
CA ASP A 164 -13.63 -0.33 -6.41
C ASP A 164 -12.64 -1.39 -5.93
N THR A 165 -12.25 -1.26 -4.67
CA THR A 165 -11.46 -2.27 -3.97
C THR A 165 -12.43 -3.16 -3.21
N ASN A 166 -12.14 -4.46 -3.14
CA ASN A 166 -12.88 -5.37 -2.28
C ASN A 166 -12.52 -5.06 -0.82
N MET A 167 -13.28 -4.17 -0.18
CA MET A 167 -13.20 -3.91 1.26
C MET A 167 -14.20 -4.79 2.01
N TRP A 168 -13.84 -5.16 3.23
CA TRP A 168 -14.71 -5.96 4.08
C TRP A 168 -16.06 -5.26 4.33
N GLY A 169 -17.15 -6.03 4.37
CA GLY A 169 -18.49 -5.52 4.66
C GLY A 169 -19.24 -4.85 3.50
N VAL A 170 -18.68 -4.79 2.28
CA VAL A 170 -19.31 -4.09 1.15
C VAL A 170 -19.56 -5.02 -0.03
N GLU A 171 -20.78 -5.02 -0.58
CA GLU A 171 -21.06 -5.69 -1.84
C GLU A 171 -20.23 -5.06 -2.97
N ILE A 172 -19.43 -5.88 -3.64
CA ILE A 172 -18.57 -5.48 -4.75
C ILE A 172 -19.42 -4.83 -5.86
N GLU A 173 -19.25 -3.53 -6.06
CA GLU A 173 -19.70 -2.86 -7.28
C GLU A 173 -18.84 -3.34 -8.47
N LYS A 174 -19.44 -3.40 -9.66
CA LYS A 174 -19.04 -4.19 -10.83
C LYS A 174 -17.64 -3.89 -11.43
N ASP A 175 -16.85 -3.01 -10.83
CA ASP A 175 -15.61 -2.43 -11.36
C ASP A 175 -14.42 -2.65 -10.42
N LEU A 176 -14.07 -3.91 -10.16
CA LEU A 176 -12.88 -4.30 -9.41
C LEU A 176 -11.57 -3.88 -10.09
N VAL A 177 -10.53 -3.68 -9.28
CA VAL A 177 -9.15 -3.48 -9.73
C VAL A 177 -8.73 -4.64 -10.66
N PRO A 178 -8.26 -4.36 -11.89
CA PRO A 178 -7.81 -5.40 -12.81
C PRO A 178 -6.61 -6.20 -12.26
N GLU A 179 -6.61 -7.52 -12.47
CA GLU A 179 -5.56 -8.42 -11.95
C GLU A 179 -4.13 -8.08 -12.43
N ASP A 180 -4.00 -7.47 -13.62
CA ASP A 180 -2.71 -7.11 -14.20
C ASP A 180 -2.22 -5.69 -13.83
N VAL A 181 -2.80 -5.07 -12.79
CA VAL A 181 -2.42 -3.72 -12.29
C VAL A 181 -0.94 -3.62 -11.91
N ALA A 182 -0.31 -4.72 -11.48
CA ALA A 182 1.11 -4.78 -11.18
C ALA A 182 2.02 -4.37 -12.36
N ARG A 183 1.51 -4.35 -13.60
CA ARG A 183 2.21 -3.79 -14.77
C ARG A 183 2.60 -2.32 -14.58
N LEU A 184 1.88 -1.55 -13.76
CA LEU A 184 2.24 -0.17 -13.43
C LEU A 184 3.61 -0.07 -12.76
N ARG A 185 4.09 -1.13 -12.10
CA ARG A 185 5.43 -1.20 -11.50
C ARG A 185 6.55 -1.27 -12.53
N LEU A 186 6.23 -1.58 -13.78
CA LEU A 186 7.19 -1.66 -14.88
C LEU A 186 7.37 -0.31 -15.59
N CYS A 187 6.49 0.66 -15.34
CA CYS A 187 6.63 2.01 -15.89
C CYS A 187 7.89 2.67 -15.31
N THR A 188 8.60 3.41 -16.16
CA THR A 188 9.84 4.11 -15.80
C THR A 188 9.68 5.63 -15.83
N SER A 189 8.54 6.14 -16.32
CA SER A 189 8.18 7.55 -16.31
C SER A 189 6.68 7.77 -16.09
N MET A 190 6.30 8.98 -15.69
CA MET A 190 4.89 9.38 -15.60
C MET A 190 4.18 9.37 -16.97
N ASP A 191 4.91 9.56 -18.08
CA ASP A 191 4.35 9.45 -19.42
C ASP A 191 3.98 8.00 -19.76
N GLU A 192 4.86 7.05 -19.44
CA GLU A 192 4.57 5.61 -19.59
C GLU A 192 3.43 5.18 -18.67
N LYS A 193 3.42 5.65 -17.41
CA LYS A 193 2.31 5.40 -16.47
C LYS A 193 1.01 5.94 -17.03
N ALA A 194 0.99 7.17 -17.53
CA ALA A 194 -0.19 7.79 -18.13
C ALA A 194 -0.71 7.03 -19.35
N GLN A 195 0.18 6.55 -20.23
CA GLN A 195 -0.19 5.69 -21.36
C GLN A 195 -0.78 4.35 -20.88
N MET A 196 -0.18 3.73 -19.88
CA MET A 196 -0.67 2.47 -19.31
C MET A 196 -2.06 2.64 -18.69
N LEU A 197 -2.26 3.70 -17.90
CA LEU A 197 -3.54 4.03 -17.29
C LEU A 197 -4.63 4.22 -18.36
N ARG A 198 -4.36 5.02 -19.41
CA ARG A 198 -5.29 5.24 -20.52
C ARG A 198 -5.63 3.95 -21.27
N ASN A 199 -4.62 3.16 -21.62
CA ASN A 199 -4.78 2.03 -22.54
C ASN A 199 -5.35 0.77 -21.86
N ARG A 200 -5.13 0.59 -20.55
CA ARG A 200 -5.49 -0.66 -19.84
C ARG A 200 -6.37 -0.47 -18.63
N PHE A 201 -6.26 0.65 -17.94
CA PHE A 201 -6.87 0.85 -16.63
C PHE A 201 -7.96 1.93 -16.63
N ARG A 202 -8.63 2.15 -17.78
CA ARG A 202 -9.74 3.11 -17.92
C ARG A 202 -9.38 4.54 -17.47
N GLY A 203 -8.10 4.90 -17.54
CA GLY A 203 -7.59 6.18 -17.09
C GLY A 203 -8.22 7.34 -17.86
N LYS A 204 -8.84 8.25 -17.13
CA LYS A 204 -9.44 9.48 -17.66
C LYS A 204 -8.44 10.62 -17.58
N ALA A 205 -8.29 11.35 -18.68
CA ALA A 205 -7.44 12.54 -18.74
C ALA A 205 -8.21 13.78 -18.27
N TRP A 206 -7.51 14.65 -17.56
CA TRP A 206 -8.01 15.92 -17.06
C TRP A 206 -6.97 17.00 -17.39
N GLU A 207 -7.42 18.19 -17.79
CA GLU A 207 -6.55 19.31 -18.12
C GLU A 207 -5.89 19.92 -16.88
N SER A 208 -6.66 19.99 -15.78
CA SER A 208 -6.21 20.56 -14.52
C SER A 208 -6.75 19.77 -13.32
N ILE A 209 -6.13 19.98 -12.15
CA ILE A 209 -6.59 19.40 -10.89
C ILE A 209 -7.92 20.04 -10.43
N GLU A 210 -8.18 21.27 -10.83
CA GLU A 210 -9.40 22.00 -10.59
C GLU A 210 -10.59 21.38 -11.34
N ASP A 211 -10.35 20.74 -12.48
CA ASP A 211 -11.36 20.08 -13.29
C ASP A 211 -11.71 18.67 -12.80
N TYR A 212 -10.88 18.08 -11.94
CA TYR A 212 -11.10 16.73 -11.43
C TYR A 212 -12.44 16.60 -10.68
N ARG A 213 -13.24 15.59 -11.05
CA ARG A 213 -14.58 15.28 -10.46
C ARG A 213 -14.73 13.82 -10.01
N GLY A 214 -13.63 13.11 -9.79
CA GLY A 214 -13.66 11.72 -9.32
C GLY A 214 -13.72 11.58 -7.80
N ASN A 215 -13.52 10.36 -7.31
CA ASN A 215 -13.65 9.99 -5.89
C ASN A 215 -12.32 10.00 -5.13
N ALA A 216 -11.21 10.40 -5.75
CA ALA A 216 -9.91 10.47 -5.10
C ALA A 216 -9.72 11.73 -4.25
N PHE A 217 -8.73 11.69 -3.36
CA PHE A 217 -8.34 12.79 -2.49
C PHE A 217 -7.40 13.83 -3.15
N ILE A 218 -7.17 13.74 -4.46
CA ILE A 218 -6.15 14.50 -5.22
C ILE A 218 -6.20 16.01 -4.93
N ASN A 219 -7.39 16.61 -4.80
CA ASN A 219 -7.57 18.05 -4.55
C ASN A 219 -8.11 18.36 -3.15
N CYS A 220 -7.92 17.46 -2.18
CA CYS A 220 -8.49 17.63 -0.84
C CYS A 220 -7.64 18.52 0.07
N TRP A 221 -6.32 18.61 -0.14
CA TRP A 221 -5.42 19.36 0.76
C TRP A 221 -5.82 20.83 0.97
N GLY A 222 -6.21 21.53 -0.11
CA GLY A 222 -6.64 22.93 -0.06
C GLY A 222 -8.11 23.14 0.32
N ARG A 223 -8.90 22.07 0.43
CA ARG A 223 -10.37 22.14 0.63
C ARG A 223 -10.85 21.54 1.94
N LYS A 224 -10.06 20.65 2.55
CA LYS A 224 -10.40 19.95 3.77
C LYS A 224 -9.45 20.34 4.90
N GLU A 225 -10.01 20.70 6.05
CA GLU A 225 -9.26 20.95 7.28
C GLU A 225 -9.09 19.68 8.13
N THR A 226 -9.90 18.65 7.87
CA THR A 226 -9.90 17.35 8.55
C THR A 226 -9.83 16.19 7.54
N CYS A 227 -9.63 14.98 8.05
CA CYS A 227 -9.59 13.71 7.31
C CYS A 227 -10.97 13.31 6.71
N GLU A 228 -11.17 12.06 6.27
CA GLU A 228 -12.36 11.73 5.49
C GLU A 228 -13.66 11.79 6.28
N VAL A 229 -13.73 11.10 7.43
CA VAL A 229 -14.93 11.12 8.27
C VAL A 229 -14.87 12.28 9.27
N GLY A 230 -13.66 12.60 9.75
CA GLY A 230 -13.43 13.69 10.70
C GLY A 230 -13.87 13.29 12.11
N GLU A 231 -13.07 13.63 13.12
CA GLU A 231 -13.54 13.59 14.52
C GLU A 231 -14.41 14.79 14.86
#